data_AF-S7U0B1-F1
#
_entry.id   AF-S7U0B1-F1
#
_cell.length_a   1.000
_cell.length_b   1.000
_cell.length_c   1.000
_cell.angle_alpha   90.00
_cell.angle_beta   90.00
_cell.angle_gamma   90.00
#
_symmetry.space_group_name_H-M   'P 1'
#
loop_
_entity.id
_entity.type
_entity.pdbx_description
1 polymer ?
#
loop_
_entity_poly.entity_id
_entity_poly.type
_entity_poly.pdbx_seq_one_letter_code
_entity_poly.pdbx_strand_id
1 'polypeptide(L)' 'MREFLDEVLGPTDDITRFEYTKKNNKESGPALVGIELKRREDYAPLIERMKKKGFPFQEVNKDPNLFHLLI' A
#
# COMPACT_ATOMS: atom_id res chain seq x y z
N MET A 1 -3.14 1.00 11.69
CA MET A 1 -2.93 1.92 10.54
C MET A 1 -1.70 2.80 10.74
N ARG A 2 -1.55 3.50 11.87
CA ARG A 2 -0.34 4.29 12.14
C ARG A 2 0.95 3.46 12.08
N GLU A 3 0.90 2.26 12.67
CA GLU A 3 2.00 1.29 12.61
C GLU A 3 2.40 0.89 11.18
N PHE A 4 1.47 0.85 10.23
CA PHE A 4 1.81 0.58 8.83
C PHE A 4 2.61 1.75 8.23
N LEU A 5 2.25 2.99 8.56
CA LEU A 5 2.97 4.17 8.08
C LEU A 5 4.39 4.24 8.65
N ASP A 6 4.55 3.89 9.93
CA ASP A 6 5.84 3.99 10.61
C ASP A 6 6.76 2.78 10.37
N GLU A 7 6.20 1.57 10.24
CA GLU A 7 6.98 0.32 10.23
C GLU A 7 7.09 -0.36 8.85
N VAL A 8 6.21 -0.02 7.92
CA VAL A 8 6.20 -0.62 6.58
C VAL A 8 6.82 0.33 5.56
N LEU A 9 6.41 1.59 5.55
CA LEU A 9 6.88 2.56 4.55
C LEU A 9 8.39 2.80 4.71
N GLY A 10 9.07 2.79 3.57
CA GLY A 10 10.44 3.27 3.44
C GLY A 10 10.54 4.78 3.63
N PRO A 11 11.75 5.26 3.95
CA PRO A 11 12.01 6.70 4.09
C PRO A 11 11.79 7.48 2.78
N THR A 12 11.67 6.77 1.67
CA THR A 12 11.51 7.30 0.31
C THR A 12 10.17 6.98 -0.32
N ASP A 13 9.29 6.28 0.41
CA ASP A 13 8.04 5.78 -0.13
C ASP A 13 6.95 6.83 0.10
N ASP A 14 6.23 7.18 -0.97
CA ASP A 14 5.19 8.21 -0.94
C ASP A 14 3.80 7.55 -1.03
N ILE A 15 2.84 8.04 -0.26
CA ILE A 15 1.45 7.55 -0.31
C ILE A 15 0.68 8.41 -1.30
N THR A 16 0.30 7.83 -2.43
CA THR A 16 -0.44 8.52 -3.48
C THR A 16 -1.95 8.40 -3.32
N ARG A 17 -2.43 7.34 -2.65
CA ARG A 17 -3.86 7.09 -2.46
C ARG A 17 -4.11 6.44 -1.11
N PHE A 18 -5.14 6.89 -0.42
CA PHE A 18 -5.61 6.25 0.78
C PHE A 18 -7.14 6.25 0.78
N GLU A 19 -7.73 5.05 0.73
CA GLU A 19 -9.17 4.86 0.79
C GLU A 19 -9.53 3.92 1.93
N TYR A 20 -10.47 4.37 2.75
CA TYR A 20 -11.01 3.56 3.84
C TYR A 20 -12.48 3.26 3.57
N THR A 21 -12.81 1.98 3.42
CA THR A 21 -14.21 1.57 3.28
C THR A 21 -14.79 1.24 4.64
N LYS A 22 -15.58 2.17 5.21
CA LYS A 22 -16.36 1.91 6.43
C LYS A 22 -17.57 1.04 6.10
N LYS A 23 -17.49 -0.28 6.30
CA LYS A 23 -18.68 -1.16 6.24
C LYS A 23 -19.50 -1.00 7.54
N ASN A 24 -20.80 -0.75 7.40
CA ASN A 24 -21.76 -0.60 8.50
C ASN A 24 -21.55 -1.67 9.59
N ASN A 25 -21.44 -1.23 10.84
CA ASN A 25 -21.33 -2.03 12.08
C ASN A 25 -20.05 -2.84 12.35
N LYS A 26 -18.94 -2.60 11.63
CA LYS A 26 -17.62 -3.03 12.13
C LYS A 26 -16.67 -1.84 12.21
N GLU A 27 -16.08 -1.63 13.39
CA GLU A 27 -15.08 -0.59 13.67
C GLU A 27 -13.77 -0.77 12.89
N SER A 28 -13.67 -1.80 12.04
CA SER A 28 -12.50 -2.11 11.22
C SER A 28 -12.95 -2.53 9.82
N GLY A 29 -12.79 -1.62 8.86
CA GLY A 29 -12.99 -1.87 7.43
C GLY A 29 -11.66 -2.06 6.68
N PRO A 30 -11.67 -2.68 5.48
CA PRO A 30 -10.49 -2.74 4.65
C PRO A 30 -10.07 -1.32 4.21
N ALA A 31 -8.75 -1.08 4.24
CA ALA A 31 -8.14 0.12 3.69
C ALA A 31 -7.37 -0.24 2.41
N LEU A 32 -7.53 0.58 1.39
CA LEU A 32 -6.74 0.52 0.17
C LEU A 32 -5.70 1.64 0.25
N VAL A 33 -4.44 1.27 0.09
CA VAL A 33 -3.30 2.19 0.13
C VAL A 33 -2.54 2.07 -1.18
N GLY A 34 -2.44 3.17 -1.91
CA GLY A 34 -1.54 3.33 -3.05
C GLY A 34 -0.20 3.87 -2.57
N ILE A 35 0.86 3.12 -2.84
CA ILE A 35 2.24 3.46 -2.48
C ILE A 35 3.00 3.66 -3.79
N GLU A 36 3.64 4.80 -3.92
CA GLU A 36 4.55 5.10 -5.00
C GLU A 36 5.99 4.91 -4.51
N LEU A 37 6.74 4.13 -5.28
CA LEU A 37 8.13 3.83 -5.00
C LEU A 37 9.01 4.61 -5.95
N LYS A 38 10.01 5.30 -5.41
CA LYS A 38 10.97 6.07 -6.22
C LYS A 38 11.82 5.18 -7.11
N ARG A 39 12.11 3.95 -6.68
CA ARG A 39 12.87 2.96 -7.45
C ARG A 39 12.18 1.61 -7.40
N ARG A 40 12.33 0.85 -8.49
CA ARG A 40 11.77 -0.49 -8.60
C ARG A 40 12.36 -1.45 -7.57
N GLU A 41 13.63 -1.25 -7.21
CA GLU A 41 14.35 -2.04 -6.21
C GLU A 41 13.73 -1.93 -4.80
N ASP A 42 13.05 -0.83 -4.50
CA ASP A 42 12.44 -0.57 -3.18
C ASP A 42 11.13 -1.40 -2.98
N TYR A 43 10.62 -2.04 -4.04
CA TYR A 43 9.42 -2.89 -3.96
C TYR A 43 9.65 -4.19 -3.16
N ALA A 44 10.77 -4.87 -3.41
CA ALA A 44 11.12 -6.09 -2.68
C ALA A 44 11.21 -5.89 -1.15
N PRO A 45 11.93 -4.87 -0.64
CA PRO A 45 12.01 -4.64 0.80
C PRO A 45 10.67 -4.20 1.40
N LEU A 46 9.82 -3.47 0.67
CA LEU A 46 8.47 -3.12 1.11
C LEU A 46 7.63 -4.38 1.37
N ILE A 47 7.61 -5.32 0.41
CA ILE A 47 6.89 -6.59 0.54
C ILE A 47 7.46 -7.45 1.66
N GLU A 48 8.79 -7.46 1.84
CA GLU A 48 9.41 -8.15 2.99
C GLU A 48 8.94 -7.58 4.33
N ARG A 49 8.90 -6.26 4.49
CA ARG A 49 8.42 -5.61 5.72
C ARG A 49 6.95 -5.94 5.99
N MET A 50 6.12 -5.92 4.95
CA MET A 50 4.72 -6.32 5.02
C MET A 50 4.55 -7.76 5.50
N LYS A 51 5.31 -8.70 4.92
CA LYS A 51 5.31 -10.10 5.32
C LYS A 51 5.86 -10.31 6.73
N LYS A 52 6.94 -9.63 7.08
CA LYS A 52 7.58 -9.72 8.41
C LYS A 52 6.67 -9.24 9.52
N LYS A 53 5.88 -8.20 9.27
CA LYS A 53 4.90 -7.66 10.22
C LYS A 53 3.56 -8.41 10.20
N GLY A 54 3.36 -9.31 9.23
CA GLY A 54 2.13 -10.09 9.11
C GLY A 54 0.92 -9.26 8.69
N PHE A 55 1.12 -8.10 8.05
CA PHE A 55 0.00 -7.32 7.54
C PHE A 55 -0.67 -8.08 6.39
N PRO A 56 -1.99 -8.36 6.46
CA PRO A 56 -2.70 -8.92 5.34
C PRO A 56 -2.81 -7.88 4.23
N PHE A 57 -2.26 -8.17 3.06
CA PHE A 57 -2.33 -7.30 1.89
C PHE A 57 -2.64 -8.10 0.62
N GLN A 58 -3.18 -7.39 -0.36
CA GLN A 58 -3.41 -7.93 -1.69
C GLN A 58 -2.85 -6.94 -2.70
N GLU A 59 -1.99 -7.41 -3.58
CA GLU A 59 -1.43 -6.60 -4.66
C GLU A 59 -2.52 -6.28 -5.68
N VAL A 60 -2.84 -5.00 -5.83
CA VAL A 60 -3.79 -4.51 -6.84
C VAL A 60 -3.09 -4.35 -8.20
N ASN A 61 -1.75 -4.29 -8.23
CA ASN A 61 -0.92 -3.94 -9.38
C ASN A 61 -0.78 -5.05 -10.46
N LYS A 62 -1.70 -6.02 -10.52
CA LYS A 62 -1.74 -6.98 -11.63
C LYS A 62 -2.51 -6.47 -12.86
N ASP A 63 -2.96 -5.22 -12.84
CA ASP A 63 -3.68 -4.60 -13.95
C ASP A 63 -2.80 -3.54 -14.65
N PRO A 64 -2.12 -3.88 -15.75
CA PRO A 64 -1.24 -2.98 -16.49
C PRO A 64 -1.95 -1.75 -17.12
N ASN A 65 -3.26 -1.61 -16.95
CA ASN A 65 -4.06 -0.52 -17.52
C ASN A 65 -3.87 0.85 -16.84
N LEU A 66 -3.23 0.93 -15.67
CA LEU A 66 -3.08 2.22 -14.95
C LEU A 66 -1.98 3.13 -15.53
N PHE A 67 -1.12 2.61 -16.42
CA PHE A 67 -0.09 3.41 -17.10
C PHE A 67 -0.64 4.40 -18.14
N HIS A 68 -1.94 4.34 -18.47
CA HIS A 68 -2.52 5.20 -19.50
C HIS A 68 -2.89 6.62 -19.03
N LEU A 69 -2.71 6.97 -17.75
CA LEU A 69 -3.08 8.29 -17.21
C LEU A 69 -1.92 9.31 -17.20
N LEU A 70 -0.80 9.01 -17.85
CA LEU A 70 0.32 9.94 -18.06
C LEU A 70 0.22 10.65 -19.42
N ILE A 71 -0.96 11.17 -19.76
CA ILE A 71 -1.15 12.10 -20.89
C ILE A 71 -1.32 13.51 -20.34
#